data_AF-A0A948T2W9-F1
#
_entry.id   AF-A0A948T2W9-F1
#
_cell.length_a   1.000
_cell.length_b   1.000
_cell.length_c   1.000
_cell.angle_alpha   90.00
_cell.angle_beta   90.00
_cell.angle_gamma   90.00
#
_symmetry.space_group_name_H-M   'P 1'
#
loop_
_entity.id
_entity.type
_entity.pdbx_description
1 polymer ?
#
loop_
_entity_poly.entity_id
_entity_poly.type
_entity_poly.pdbx_seq_one_letter_code
_entity_poly.pdbx_strand_id
1 'polypeptide(L)' 'MLKMKESSRKFLEKYLPEALEKETRQDALKLLYRLIDEKGFEPPIYETYNDFGREAQRVYDDLYLSND' A
#
# COMPACT_ATOMS: atom_id res chain seq x y z
N MET A 1 -0.61 8.18 14.99
CA MET A 1 0.21 8.53 13.81
C MET A 1 0.63 7.23 13.15
N LEU A 2 0.48 7.11 11.83
CA LEU A 2 0.81 5.88 11.10
C LEU A 2 2.31 5.57 11.25
N LYS A 3 2.63 4.42 11.86
CA LYS A 3 3.99 3.90 11.95
C LYS A 3 4.29 3.06 10.71
N MET A 4 5.43 3.28 10.08
CA MET A 4 5.91 2.52 8.92
C MET A 4 7.39 2.82 8.71
N LYS A 5 8.06 2.02 7.88
CA LYS A 5 9.41 2.29 7.41
C LYS A 5 9.44 3.49 6.48
N GLU A 6 10.60 4.12 6.40
CA GLU A 6 10.83 5.28 5.51
C GLU A 6 10.58 4.94 4.03
N SER A 7 10.93 3.72 3.59
CA SER A 7 10.64 3.26 2.24
C SER A 7 9.13 3.20 1.95
N SER A 8 8.35 2.73 2.92
CA SER A 8 6.89 2.64 2.83
C SER A 8 6.26 4.03 2.77
N ARG A 9 6.78 4.97 3.58
CA ARG A 9 6.36 6.37 3.53
C ARG A 9 6.62 6.98 2.14
N LYS A 10 7.83 6.83 1.59
CA LYS A 10 8.18 7.35 0.26
C LYS A 10 7.32 6.76 -0.86
N PHE A 11 6.97 5.47 -0.76
CA PHE A 11 6.03 4.86 -1.70
C PHE A 11 4.66 5.54 -1.65
N LEU A 12 4.11 5.75 -0.45
CA LEU A 12 2.82 6.42 -0.28
C LEU A 12 2.89 7.88 -0.76
N GLU A 13 3.95 8.63 -0.46
CA GLU A 13 4.13 10.00 -0.97
C GLU A 13 4.10 10.07 -2.50
N LYS A 14 4.67 9.05 -3.16
CA LYS A 14 4.75 9.00 -4.63
C LYS A 14 3.45 8.55 -5.29
N TYR A 15 2.80 7.54 -4.75
CA TYR A 15 1.72 6.83 -5.45
C TYR A 15 0.34 6.93 -4.78
N LEU A 16 0.27 7.30 -3.50
CA LEU A 16 -0.97 7.34 -2.72
C LEU A 16 -0.88 8.34 -1.53
N PRO A 17 -0.62 9.63 -1.78
CA PRO A 17 -0.35 10.60 -0.70
C PRO A 17 -1.54 10.76 0.26
N GLU A 18 -2.77 10.62 -0.26
CA GLU A 18 -4.03 10.61 0.50
C GLU A 18 -4.12 9.52 1.59
N ALA A 19 -3.31 8.46 1.52
CA ALA A 19 -3.22 7.46 2.59
C ALA A 19 -2.51 7.99 3.84
N LEU A 20 -1.58 8.94 3.67
CA LEU A 20 -0.83 9.56 4.78
C LEU A 20 -1.68 10.54 5.59
N GLU A 21 -2.77 11.03 4.99
CA GLU A 21 -3.72 11.95 5.62
C GLU A 21 -4.79 11.25 6.45
N LYS A 22 -4.82 9.91 6.45
CA LYS A 22 -5.84 9.15 7.18
C LYS A 22 -5.57 9.13 8.67
N GLU A 23 -6.64 9.36 9.44
CA GLU A 23 -6.62 9.33 10.90
C GLU A 23 -6.37 7.92 11.44
N THR A 24 -6.84 6.90 10.71
CA THR A 24 -6.74 5.50 11.11
C THR A 24 -5.89 4.70 10.13
N ARG A 25 -5.16 3.72 10.66
CA ARG A 25 -4.47 2.70 9.88
C ARG A 25 -5.42 2.00 8.92
N GLN A 26 -6.62 1.66 9.39
CA GLN A 26 -7.60 0.90 8.62
C GLN A 26 -8.00 1.65 7.34
N ASP A 27 -8.15 2.96 7.40
CA ASP A 27 -8.54 3.75 6.23
C ASP A 27 -7.38 3.92 5.24
N ALA A 28 -6.14 4.02 5.73
CA ALA A 28 -4.96 3.98 4.87
C ALA A 28 -4.81 2.62 4.16
N LEU A 29 -5.03 1.51 4.88
CA LEU A 29 -4.97 0.15 4.32
C LEU A 29 -6.04 -0.09 3.25
N LYS A 30 -7.27 0.43 3.43
CA LYS A 30 -8.34 0.33 2.41
C LYS A 30 -7.95 1.00 1.10
N LEU A 31 -7.35 2.19 1.16
CA LEU A 31 -6.88 2.88 -0.04
C LEU A 31 -5.77 2.12 -0.73
N LEU A 32 -4.82 1.59 0.05
CA LEU A 32 -3.71 0.81 -0.51
C LEU A 32 -4.18 -0.51 -1.12
N TYR A 33 -5.15 -1.19 -0.50
CA TYR A 33 -5.80 -2.37 -1.06
C TYR A 33 -6.43 -2.07 -2.42
N ARG A 34 -7.18 -0.95 -2.53
CA ARG A 34 -7.78 -0.52 -3.79
C ARG A 34 -6.72 -0.21 -4.86
N LEU A 35 -5.61 0.43 -4.48
CA LEU A 35 -4.51 0.70 -5.41
C LEU A 35 -3.86 -0.60 -5.94
N ILE A 36 -3.71 -1.61 -5.07
CA ILE A 36 -3.21 -2.94 -5.46
C ILE A 36 -4.21 -3.62 -6.40
N ASP A 37 -5.51 -3.55 -6.12
CA ASP A 37 -6.55 -4.10 -6.99
C ASP A 37 -6.53 -3.48 -8.40
N GLU A 38 -6.38 -2.15 -8.46
CA GLU A 38 -6.39 -1.41 -9.73
C GLU A 38 -5.10 -1.55 -10.56
N LYS A 39 -3.93 -1.71 -9.92
CA LYS A 39 -2.62 -1.60 -10.60
C LYS A 39 -1.62 -2.70 -10.27
N GLY A 40 -1.91 -3.53 -9.28
CA GLY A 40 -0.94 -4.45 -8.69
C GLY A 40 -0.80 -5.78 -9.42
N PHE A 41 -1.63 -6.09 -10.40
CA PHE A 41 -1.69 -7.41 -11.02
C PHE A 41 -1.11 -7.44 -12.44
N GLU A 42 -0.49 -8.57 -12.80
CA GLU A 42 0.09 -8.81 -14.13
C GLU A 42 -1.01 -9.21 -15.13
N PRO A 43 -1.26 -8.43 -16.20
CA PRO A 43 -2.19 -8.82 -17.25
C PRO A 43 -1.63 -10.01 -18.07
N PRO A 44 -2.49 -10.81 -18.73
CA PRO A 44 -3.95 -10.72 -18.75
C PRO A 44 -4.64 -11.61 -17.70
N ILE A 45 -3.87 -12.42 -16.98
CA ILE A 45 -4.41 -13.44 -16.06
C ILE A 45 -4.78 -12.81 -14.71
N TYR A 46 -4.12 -11.73 -14.30
CA TYR A 46 -4.37 -11.00 -13.05
C TYR A 46 -4.35 -11.86 -11.77
N GLU A 47 -3.71 -13.02 -11.80
CA GLU A 47 -3.57 -13.93 -10.65
C GLU A 47 -2.27 -13.70 -9.87
N THR A 48 -1.31 -12.97 -10.45
CA THR A 48 -0.02 -12.68 -9.83
C THR A 48 0.21 -11.19 -9.74
N TYR A 49 0.87 -10.76 -8.67
CA TYR A 49 1.29 -9.37 -8.58
C TYR A 49 2.39 -9.08 -9.58
N ASN A 50 2.29 -7.94 -10.27
CA ASN A 50 3.39 -7.34 -11.02
C ASN A 50 4.41 -6.70 -10.05
N ASP A 51 5.46 -6.06 -10.57
CA ASP A 51 6.47 -5.38 -9.73
C ASP A 51 5.86 -4.33 -8.80
N PHE A 52 4.92 -3.53 -9.31
CA PHE A 52 4.24 -2.51 -8.53
C PHE A 52 3.39 -3.13 -7.42
N GLY A 53 2.61 -4.18 -7.71
CA GLY A 53 1.79 -4.88 -6.73
C GLY A 53 2.63 -5.52 -5.62
N ARG A 54 3.78 -6.10 -5.95
CA ARG A 54 4.71 -6.65 -4.95
C ARG A 54 5.24 -5.57 -4.02
N GLU A 55 5.58 -4.40 -4.56
CA GLU A 55 6.03 -3.26 -3.74
C GLU A 55 4.90 -2.72 -2.87
N ALA A 56 3.73 -2.49 -3.45
CA ALA A 56 2.54 -2.02 -2.74
C ALA A 56 2.10 -2.98 -1.62
N GLN A 57 2.16 -4.30 -1.86
CA GLN A 57 1.86 -5.31 -0.84
C GLN A 57 2.85 -5.22 0.33
N ARG A 58 4.15 -5.02 0.08
CA ARG A 58 5.13 -4.83 1.17
C ARG A 58 4.84 -3.59 2.01
N VAL A 59 4.34 -2.52 1.40
CA VAL A 59 3.90 -1.31 2.11
C VAL A 59 2.65 -1.60 2.95
N TYR A 60 1.71 -2.39 2.42
CA TYR A 60 0.52 -2.82 3.14
C TYR A 60 0.89 -3.62 4.38
N ASP A 61 1.76 -4.62 4.23
CA ASP A 61 2.22 -5.48 5.32
C ASP A 61 2.97 -4.67 6.38
N ASP A 62 3.86 -3.76 5.96
CA ASP A 62 4.62 -2.90 6.87
C ASP A 62 3.71 -1.97 7.68
N LEU A 63 2.71 -1.37 7.03
CA LEU A 63 1.73 -0.51 7.69
C LEU A 63 0.84 -1.29 8.65
N TYR A 64 0.44 -2.51 8.27
CA TYR A 64 -0.37 -3.40 9.11
C TYR A 64 0.41 -3.79 10.37
N LEU A 65 1.60 -4.36 10.22
CA LEU A 65 2.41 -4.94 11.30
C LEU A 65 3.06 -3.89 12.22
N SER A 66 3.36 -2.69 11.73
CA SER A 66 4.03 -1.65 12.54
C SER A 66 3.10 -0.94 13.55
N ASN A 67 1.80 -1.20 13.48
CA ASN A 67 0.76 -0.50 14.24
C ASN A 67 -0.14 -1.44 15.06
N ASP A 68 0.30 -2.67 15.28
CA ASP A 68 -0.27 -3.58 16.28
C ASP A 68 0.23 -3.28 17.70
#